data_AF-A0A8T2UB30-F1
#
_entry.id   AF-A0A8T2UB30-F1
#
_cell.length_a   1.000
_cell.length_b   1.000
_cell.length_c   1.000
_cell.angle_alpha   90.00
_cell.angle_beta   90.00
_cell.angle_gamma   90.00
#
_symmetry.space_group_name_H-M   'P 1'
#
loop_
_entity.id
_entity.type
_entity.pdbx_description
1 polymer ?
#
loop_
_entity_poly.entity_id
_entity_poly.type
_entity_poly.pdbx_seq_one_letter_code
_entity_poly.pdbx_strand_id
1 'polypeptide(L)'
;MITDLNKRVLAVGDVYPKGVRLSNGDYVLRLHLRHENMEYLEKLKKTVIYIDKSLEEKNYIRLPFFSCIDGAITGRFGFKSRTLLHSESTTLYIGSPSEEKLPKDPTVGTMLLGKLTYGKIHSYNNKNDKNGQPCPASYPLRCVVPPPSKNDERQKDEDVSKKTNAEGFEEQVRDAKVLASLSRASAEE
;
A
#
# COMPACT_ATOMS: atom_id res chain seq x y z
N MET A 1 -4.01 -19.02 -21.89
CA MET A 1 -5.15 -18.69 -22.75
C MET A 1 -6.22 -18.00 -21.91
N ILE A 2 -6.75 -16.88 -22.39
CA ILE A 2 -7.81 -16.11 -21.75
C ILE A 2 -9.10 -16.28 -22.56
N THR A 3 -10.17 -16.68 -21.90
CA THR A 3 -11.50 -16.84 -22.51
C THR A 3 -12.57 -16.07 -21.76
N ASP A 4 -13.53 -15.52 -22.49
CA ASP A 4 -14.77 -14.96 -21.93
C ASP A 4 -15.73 -16.06 -21.44
N LEU A 5 -16.78 -15.70 -20.70
CA LEU A 5 -17.86 -16.59 -20.26
C LEU A 5 -18.51 -17.34 -21.44
N ASN A 6 -18.58 -16.69 -22.61
CA ASN A 6 -19.08 -17.29 -23.85
C ASN A 6 -18.09 -18.27 -24.51
N LYS A 7 -17.02 -18.67 -23.80
CA LYS A 7 -15.92 -19.53 -24.28
C LYS A 7 -15.18 -18.97 -25.50
N ARG A 8 -15.34 -17.67 -25.79
CA ARG A 8 -14.60 -16.99 -26.85
C ARG A 8 -13.17 -16.74 -26.41
N VAL A 9 -12.20 -17.10 -27.25
CA VAL A 9 -10.79 -16.86 -26.98
C VAL A 9 -10.48 -15.40 -27.25
N LEU A 10 -9.98 -14.69 -26.24
CA LEU A 10 -9.60 -13.29 -26.34
C LEU A 10 -8.10 -13.11 -26.55
N ALA A 11 -7.32 -13.93 -25.86
CA ALA A 11 -5.86 -13.87 -25.97
C ALA A 11 -5.20 -15.21 -25.65
N VAL A 12 -4.05 -15.42 -26.27
CA VAL A 12 -3.16 -16.56 -26.06
C VAL A 12 -1.75 -16.00 -25.86
N GLY A 13 -0.99 -16.62 -24.97
CA GLY A 13 0.39 -16.28 -24.68
C GLY A 13 1.14 -17.52 -24.22
N ASP A 14 2.46 -17.44 -24.24
CA ASP A 14 3.38 -18.51 -23.85
C ASP A 14 4.27 -18.05 -22.68
N VAL A 15 5.55 -18.45 -22.67
CA VAL A 15 6.59 -18.04 -21.73
C VAL A 15 6.77 -16.52 -21.64
N TYR A 16 6.48 -15.77 -22.71
CA TYR A 16 6.62 -14.30 -22.75
C TYR A 16 5.26 -13.63 -23.06
N PRO A 17 4.32 -13.63 -22.09
CA PRO A 17 3.01 -13.06 -22.32
C PRO A 17 3.11 -11.55 -22.54
N LYS A 18 2.36 -11.05 -23.54
CA LYS A 18 2.17 -9.61 -23.75
C LYS A 18 0.92 -9.15 -22.99
N GLY A 19 0.94 -7.90 -22.53
CA GLY A 19 -0.23 -7.29 -21.91
C GLY A 19 -1.41 -7.21 -22.88
N VAL A 20 -2.61 -7.52 -22.39
CA VAL A 20 -3.86 -7.53 -23.16
C VAL A 20 -4.82 -6.53 -22.53
N ARG A 21 -5.50 -5.74 -23.36
CA ARG A 21 -6.58 -4.85 -22.91
C ARG A 21 -7.88 -5.64 -22.87
N LEU A 22 -8.46 -5.75 -21.68
CA LEU A 22 -9.74 -6.41 -21.44
C LEU A 22 -10.74 -5.37 -20.96
N SER A 23 -11.99 -5.49 -21.40
CA SER A 23 -13.10 -4.70 -20.87
C SER A 23 -13.47 -5.16 -19.46
N ASN A 24 -14.31 -4.41 -18.75
CA ASN A 24 -14.86 -4.88 -17.49
C ASN A 24 -15.74 -6.12 -17.76
N GLY A 25 -15.47 -7.22 -17.06
CA GLY A 25 -16.17 -8.48 -17.23
C GLY A 25 -15.42 -9.63 -16.58
N ASP A 26 -16.03 -10.81 -16.60
CA ASP A 26 -15.48 -12.03 -16.03
C ASP A 26 -14.72 -12.83 -17.09
N TYR A 27 -13.52 -13.26 -16.74
CA TYR A 27 -12.63 -13.99 -17.65
C TYR A 27 -12.06 -15.22 -16.98
N VAL A 28 -11.82 -16.26 -17.79
CA VAL A 28 -11.16 -17.50 -17.37
C VAL A 28 -9.77 -17.56 -17.96
N LEU A 29 -8.75 -17.59 -17.10
CA LEU A 29 -7.36 -17.83 -17.47
C LEU A 29 -7.03 -19.32 -17.33
N ARG A 30 -6.56 -19.94 -18.42
CA ARG A 30 -6.08 -21.33 -18.44
C ARG A 30 -4.60 -21.39 -18.78
N LEU A 31 -3.82 -22.04 -17.92
CA LEU A 31 -2.42 -22.40 -18.15
C LEU A 31 -2.35 -23.90 -18.45
N HIS A 32 -1.79 -24.27 -19.59
CA HIS A 32 -1.56 -25.67 -19.94
C HIS A 32 -0.08 -25.98 -19.75
N LEU A 33 0.22 -26.94 -18.88
CA LEU A 33 1.57 -27.45 -18.64
C LEU A 33 1.65 -28.89 -19.11
N ARG A 34 2.70 -29.23 -19.84
CA ARG A 34 2.96 -30.58 -20.33
C ARG A 34 4.29 -31.05 -19.77
N HIS A 35 4.27 -32.22 -19.15
CA HIS A 35 5.46 -32.88 -18.63
C HIS A 35 5.21 -34.41 -18.65
N GLU A 36 6.26 -35.21 -18.83
CA GLU A 36 6.14 -36.68 -18.88
C GLU A 36 5.91 -37.29 -17.49
N ASN A 37 6.66 -36.81 -16.50
CA ASN A 37 6.50 -37.24 -15.11
C ASN A 37 5.26 -36.59 -14.44
N MET A 38 4.32 -37.42 -13.98
CA MET A 38 3.10 -36.98 -13.28
C MET A 38 3.39 -36.34 -11.92
N GLU A 39 4.44 -36.77 -11.20
CA GLU A 39 4.75 -36.20 -9.89
C GLU A 39 5.11 -34.71 -9.97
N TYR A 40 5.75 -34.29 -11.06
CA TYR A 40 6.05 -32.88 -11.30
C TYR A 40 4.79 -32.11 -11.69
N LEU A 41 3.88 -32.69 -12.48
CA LEU A 41 2.60 -32.04 -12.80
C LEU A 41 1.76 -31.79 -11.54
N GLU A 42 1.72 -32.74 -10.60
CA GLU A 42 1.02 -32.56 -9.32
C GLU A 42 1.65 -31.47 -8.45
N LYS A 43 2.98 -31.34 -8.46
CA LYS A 43 3.67 -30.21 -7.80
C LYS A 43 3.34 -28.88 -8.47
N LEU A 44 3.36 -28.83 -9.80
CA LEU A 44 3.09 -27.62 -10.57
C LEU A 44 1.63 -27.15 -10.49
N LYS A 45 0.69 -28.05 -10.21
CA LYS A 45 -0.73 -27.70 -10.00
C LYS A 45 -0.95 -26.73 -8.83
N LYS A 46 -0.05 -26.74 -7.83
CA LYS A 46 -0.08 -25.81 -6.68
C LYS A 46 0.60 -24.46 -6.96
N THR A 47 1.09 -24.23 -8.18
CA THR A 47 1.77 -22.99 -8.55
C THR A 47 0.77 -21.83 -8.56
N VAL A 48 1.21 -20.69 -8.02
CA VAL A 48 0.43 -19.45 -8.04
C VAL A 48 0.69 -18.71 -9.35
N ILE A 49 -0.37 -18.15 -9.93
CA ILE A 49 -0.28 -17.29 -11.11
C ILE A 49 -0.36 -15.84 -10.65
N TYR A 50 0.63 -15.04 -11.03
CA TYR A 50 0.63 -13.59 -10.81
C TYR A 50 -0.06 -12.89 -11.98
N ILE A 51 -0.93 -11.94 -11.66
CA ILE A 51 -1.65 -11.13 -12.65
C ILE A 51 -1.23 -9.67 -12.46
N ASP A 52 -0.48 -9.15 -13.42
CA ASP A 52 -0.08 -7.75 -13.43
C ASP A 52 -1.12 -6.90 -14.14
N LYS A 53 -1.77 -6.01 -13.37
CA LYS A 53 -2.74 -5.04 -13.90
C LYS A 53 -2.10 -3.66 -13.92
N SER A 54 -1.94 -3.09 -15.12
CA SER A 54 -1.57 -1.68 -15.23
C SER A 54 -2.73 -0.81 -14.75
N LEU A 55 -2.44 0.10 -13.82
CA LEU A 55 -3.38 1.14 -13.41
C LEU A 55 -3.50 2.20 -14.51
N GLU A 56 -4.68 2.82 -14.60
CA GLU A 56 -4.86 4.03 -15.40
C GLU A 56 -4.24 5.24 -14.69
N GLU A 57 -3.80 6.27 -15.43
CA GLU A 57 -3.13 7.44 -14.86
C GLU A 57 -3.95 8.16 -13.78
N LYS A 58 -5.28 8.15 -13.93
CA LYS A 58 -6.21 8.73 -12.95
C LYS A 58 -6.20 7.99 -11.61
N ASN A 59 -5.82 6.70 -11.65
CA ASN A 59 -5.78 5.81 -10.50
C ASN A 59 -4.33 5.61 -9.99
N TYR A 60 -3.37 6.43 -10.45
CA TYR A 60 -2.00 6.37 -9.94
C TYR A 60 -1.94 6.82 -8.49
N ILE A 61 -1.37 5.94 -7.67
CA ILE A 61 -1.17 6.19 -6.25
C ILE A 61 0.09 7.03 -6.10
N ARG A 62 -0.10 8.33 -5.91
CA ARG A 62 0.99 9.28 -5.70
C ARG A 62 1.42 9.23 -4.24
N LEU A 63 2.68 8.83 -4.01
CA LEU A 63 3.29 8.80 -2.69
C LEU A 63 3.80 10.20 -2.31
N PRO A 64 3.48 10.70 -1.11
CA PRO A 64 4.02 11.96 -0.63
C PRO A 64 5.50 11.81 -0.19
N PHE A 65 6.29 12.83 -0.45
CA PHE A 65 7.70 12.91 -0.03
C PHE A 65 7.86 13.94 1.08
N PHE A 66 8.72 13.65 2.04
CA PHE A 66 8.96 14.48 3.23
C PHE A 66 10.45 14.67 3.48
N SER A 67 10.79 15.83 4.06
CA SER A 67 12.17 16.21 4.38
C SER A 67 12.66 15.64 5.71
N CYS A 68 11.74 15.33 6.63
CA CYS A 68 12.01 14.74 7.93
C CYS A 68 11.07 13.55 8.18
N ILE A 69 11.48 12.67 9.10
CA ILE A 69 10.67 11.51 9.51
C ILE A 69 9.36 11.92 10.16
N ASP A 70 9.37 12.97 10.99
CA ASP A 70 8.17 13.50 11.64
C ASP A 70 7.13 13.95 10.60
N GLY A 71 7.60 14.45 9.46
CA GLY A 71 6.73 14.83 8.35
C GLY A 71 6.01 13.65 7.74
N ALA A 72 6.67 12.49 7.62
CA ALA A 72 6.05 11.27 7.13
C ALA A 72 4.96 10.74 8.05
N ILE A 73 5.09 10.94 9.36
CA ILE A 73 4.11 10.52 10.37
C ILE A 73 2.96 11.52 10.47
N THR A 74 3.28 12.83 10.51
CA THR A 74 2.29 13.89 10.75
C THR A 74 1.64 14.44 9.48
N GLY A 75 2.14 14.05 8.30
CA GLY A 75 1.74 14.61 7.01
C GLY A 75 2.20 16.06 6.78
N ARG A 76 3.11 16.57 7.60
CA ARG A 76 3.65 17.95 7.52
C ARG A 76 5.05 17.95 6.90
N PHE A 77 5.62 19.11 6.61
CA PHE A 77 7.00 19.24 6.08
C PHE A 77 7.26 18.50 4.75
N GLY A 78 6.32 18.64 3.81
CA GLY A 78 6.47 18.11 2.45
C GLY A 78 7.79 18.52 1.80
N PHE A 79 8.44 17.57 1.15
CA PHE A 79 9.71 17.79 0.48
C PHE A 79 9.51 18.63 -0.78
N LYS A 80 10.22 19.75 -0.88
CA LYS A 80 10.27 20.57 -2.09
C LYS A 80 11.44 20.14 -2.95
N SER A 81 11.31 20.29 -4.27
CA SER A 81 12.40 20.02 -5.21
C SER A 81 13.68 20.75 -4.78
N ARG A 82 14.80 20.03 -4.72
CA ARG A 82 16.12 20.55 -4.38
C ARG A 82 17.12 20.08 -5.42
N THR A 83 17.96 21.00 -5.88
CA THR A 83 19.10 20.68 -6.74
C THR A 83 20.26 20.25 -5.86
N LEU A 84 20.84 19.09 -6.14
CA LEU A 84 22.02 18.59 -5.44
C LEU A 84 23.26 18.89 -6.27
N LEU A 85 24.29 19.40 -5.61
CA LEU A 85 25.62 19.53 -6.19
C LEU A 85 26.33 18.17 -6.20
N HIS A 86 27.41 18.10 -6.97
CA HIS A 86 28.28 16.93 -6.94
C HIS A 86 28.81 16.72 -5.51
N SER A 87 28.82 15.47 -5.04
CA SER A 87 29.17 15.09 -3.66
C SER A 87 28.16 15.49 -2.57
N GLU A 88 27.03 16.10 -2.92
CA GLU A 88 25.95 16.38 -1.98
C GLU A 88 24.97 15.21 -1.91
N SER A 89 24.58 14.81 -0.70
CA SER A 89 23.53 13.82 -0.46
C SER A 89 22.39 14.44 0.35
N THR A 90 21.14 14.11 -0.01
CA THR A 90 19.97 14.47 0.78
C THR A 90 19.16 13.23 1.12
N THR A 91 18.59 13.21 2.31
CA THR A 91 17.65 12.17 2.73
C THR A 91 16.24 12.55 2.34
N LEU A 92 15.45 11.55 1.94
CA LEU A 92 14.04 11.67 1.58
C LEU A 92 13.25 10.61 2.33
N TYR A 93 12.12 11.01 2.89
CA TYR A 93 11.18 10.09 3.53
C TYR A 93 9.94 9.94 2.66
N ILE A 94 9.49 8.70 2.47
CA ILE A 94 8.31 8.38 1.65
C ILE A 94 7.17 8.04 2.62
N GLY A 95 6.06 8.75 2.53
CA GLY A 95 4.88 8.45 3.32
C GLY A 95 4.08 7.28 2.74
N SER A 96 3.33 6.60 3.61
CA SER A 96 2.38 5.58 3.19
C SER A 96 1.28 6.18 2.31
N PRO A 97 0.76 5.44 1.32
CA PRO A 97 -0.41 5.87 0.56
C PRO A 97 -1.63 5.98 1.48
N SER A 98 -2.50 6.97 1.23
CA SER A 98 -3.78 7.08 1.93
C SER A 98 -4.68 5.89 1.60
N GLU A 99 -5.38 5.34 2.59
CA GLU A 99 -6.25 4.16 2.43
C GLU A 99 -7.33 4.40 1.37
N GLU A 100 -7.88 5.61 1.28
CA GLU A 100 -8.86 6.01 0.26
C GLU A 100 -8.35 5.89 -1.19
N LYS A 101 -7.03 5.97 -1.40
CA LYS A 101 -6.40 5.89 -2.72
C LYS A 101 -5.99 4.47 -3.07
N LEU A 102 -6.09 3.53 -2.14
CA LEU A 102 -5.85 2.13 -2.41
C LEU A 102 -7.01 1.57 -3.26
N PRO A 103 -6.76 0.54 -4.09
CA PRO A 103 -7.83 -0.15 -4.79
C PRO A 103 -8.85 -0.68 -3.78
N LYS A 104 -10.15 -0.47 -4.03
CA LYS A 104 -11.24 -0.81 -3.09
C LYS A 104 -11.40 -2.30 -2.83
N ASP A 105 -10.95 -3.14 -3.78
CA ASP A 105 -11.08 -4.60 -3.70
C ASP A 105 -9.71 -5.30 -3.76
N PRO A 106 -8.77 -5.02 -2.83
CA PRO A 106 -7.51 -5.72 -2.83
C PRO A 106 -7.75 -7.14 -2.31
N THR A 107 -7.57 -8.13 -3.18
CA THR A 107 -7.49 -9.52 -2.72
C THR A 107 -6.27 -9.68 -1.81
N VAL A 108 -6.36 -10.50 -0.78
CA VAL A 108 -5.22 -10.78 0.11
C VAL A 108 -4.00 -11.20 -0.72
N GLY A 109 -2.85 -10.58 -0.47
CA GLY A 109 -1.63 -10.80 -1.25
C GLY A 109 -1.46 -9.86 -2.45
N THR A 110 -2.35 -8.89 -2.65
CA THR A 110 -2.18 -7.83 -3.65
C THR A 110 -0.97 -6.95 -3.30
N MET A 111 -0.14 -6.68 -4.32
CA MET A 111 1.03 -5.82 -4.19
C MET A 111 0.96 -4.71 -5.25
N LEU A 112 1.21 -3.47 -4.82
CA LEU A 112 1.36 -2.32 -5.69
C LEU A 112 2.82 -2.22 -6.12
N LEU A 113 3.01 -2.14 -7.43
CA LEU A 113 4.31 -1.97 -8.06
C LEU A 113 4.40 -0.55 -8.62
N GLY A 114 5.50 0.12 -8.32
CA GLY A 114 5.77 1.48 -8.79
C GLY A 114 7.25 1.69 -9.05
N LYS A 115 7.59 2.91 -9.45
CA LYS A 115 8.98 3.34 -9.62
C LYS A 115 9.16 4.74 -9.08
N LEU A 116 10.22 4.95 -8.32
CA LEU A 116 10.70 6.26 -7.95
C LEU A 116 11.53 6.80 -9.10
N THR A 117 11.12 7.94 -9.65
CA THR A 117 11.88 8.69 -10.66
C THR A 117 12.43 9.96 -10.04
N TYR A 118 13.65 10.31 -10.40
CA TYR A 118 14.29 11.53 -9.92
C TYR A 118 14.01 12.72 -10.86
N GLY A 119 14.40 13.91 -10.40
CA GLY A 119 14.26 15.14 -11.16
C GLY A 119 15.19 15.21 -12.38
N LYS A 120 15.58 16.44 -12.75
CA LYS A 120 16.44 16.69 -13.90
C LYS A 120 17.92 16.66 -13.49
N ILE A 121 18.76 16.09 -14.34
CA ILE A 121 20.21 16.19 -14.26
C ILE A 121 20.64 17.41 -15.07
N HIS A 122 21.40 18.30 -14.43
CA HIS A 122 22.00 19.43 -15.10
C HIS A 122 23.43 19.06 -15.51
N SER A 123 23.70 19.09 -16.81
CA SER A 123 25.06 18.89 -17.31
C SER A 123 25.81 20.22 -17.29
N TYR A 124 27.04 20.20 -16.78
CA TYR A 124 27.91 21.37 -16.70
C TYR A 124 28.22 21.99 -18.08
N ASN A 125 28.15 21.19 -19.15
CA ASN A 125 28.62 21.58 -20.48
C ASN A 125 27.60 22.33 -21.36
N ASN A 126 26.31 22.41 -20.96
CA ASN A 126 25.28 23.05 -21.80
C ASN A 126 24.61 24.22 -21.05
N LYS A 127 25.30 25.36 -21.00
CA LYS A 127 24.82 26.61 -20.36
C LYS A 127 23.52 27.17 -20.98
N ASN A 128 23.09 26.65 -22.13
CA ASN A 128 21.90 27.12 -22.85
C ASN A 128 20.65 26.23 -22.67
N ASP A 129 20.78 25.03 -22.11
CA ASP A 129 19.62 24.18 -21.80
C ASP A 129 19.11 24.48 -20.39
N LYS A 130 18.21 25.48 -20.29
CA LYS A 130 17.49 25.79 -19.04
C LYS A 130 16.59 24.65 -18.54
N ASN A 131 16.47 23.57 -19.32
CA ASN A 131 15.76 22.35 -18.98
C ASN A 131 16.74 21.16 -19.02
N GLY A 132 17.38 20.86 -17.90
CA GLY A 132 18.21 19.65 -17.76
C GLY A 132 17.47 18.37 -18.18
N GLN A 133 18.21 17.32 -18.54
CA GLN A 133 17.63 16.05 -18.99
C GLN A 133 16.99 15.29 -17.81
N PRO A 134 15.88 14.56 -18.02
CA PRO A 134 15.30 13.74 -16.96
C PRO A 134 16.31 12.69 -16.50
N CYS A 135 16.39 12.46 -15.19
CA CYS A 135 17.28 11.46 -14.65
C CYS A 135 16.87 10.07 -15.17
N PRO A 136 17.77 9.33 -15.85
CA PRO A 136 17.45 8.00 -16.37
C PRO A 136 17.36 6.95 -15.26
N ALA A 137 17.92 7.24 -14.08
CA ALA A 137 17.84 6.36 -12.93
C ALA A 137 16.40 6.31 -12.41
N SER A 138 15.94 5.10 -12.12
CA SER A 138 14.70 4.88 -11.40
C SER A 138 14.87 3.72 -10.44
N TYR A 139 14.16 3.77 -9.32
CA TYR A 139 14.22 2.74 -8.29
C TYR A 139 12.86 2.05 -8.15
N PRO A 140 12.77 0.72 -8.26
CA PRO A 140 11.50 0.02 -8.16
C PRO A 140 10.94 0.10 -6.73
N LEU A 141 9.67 0.43 -6.61
CA LEU A 141 8.94 0.47 -5.34
C LEU A 141 7.93 -0.68 -5.28
N ARG A 142 7.83 -1.30 -4.12
CA ARG A 142 6.87 -2.38 -3.84
C ARG A 142 6.15 -2.04 -2.54
N CYS A 143 4.82 -2.07 -2.58
CA CYS A 143 3.98 -1.83 -1.41
C CYS A 143 2.97 -2.97 -1.30
N VAL A 144 3.01 -3.71 -0.18
CA VAL A 144 2.05 -4.76 0.10
C VAL A 144 0.78 -4.10 0.62
N VAL A 145 -0.36 -4.38 -0.01
CA VAL A 145 -1.64 -3.84 0.44
C VAL A 145 -2.08 -4.63 1.67
N PRO A 146 -2.34 -3.98 2.82
CA PRO A 146 -2.83 -4.68 4.00
C PRO A 146 -4.22 -5.29 3.71
N PRO A 147 -4.56 -6.43 4.33
CA PRO A 147 -5.90 -6.98 4.21
C PRO A 147 -6.92 -5.99 4.74
N PRO A 148 -8.13 -5.90 4.15
CA PRO A 148 -9.19 -5.04 4.68
C PRO A 148 -9.47 -5.42 6.12
N SER A 149 -9.44 -4.46 7.04
CA SER A 149 -9.84 -4.69 8.42
C SER A 149 -11.31 -5.10 8.45
N LYS A 150 -11.66 -6.16 9.18
CA LYS A 150 -13.03 -6.69 9.34
C LYS A 150 -14.02 -5.74 10.05
N ASN A 151 -13.83 -4.42 9.99
CA ASN A 151 -14.58 -3.46 10.81
C ASN A 151 -15.72 -2.73 10.08
N ASP A 152 -15.98 -3.01 8.81
CA ASP A 152 -17.10 -2.40 8.06
C ASP A 152 -18.32 -3.33 7.86
N GLU A 153 -18.42 -4.40 8.66
CA GLU A 153 -19.69 -5.07 8.93
C GLU A 153 -20.13 -4.79 10.38
N ARG A 154 -20.18 -3.51 10.77
CA ARG A 154 -21.08 -3.10 11.85
C ARG A 154 -22.39 -2.68 11.21
N GLN A 155 -23.28 -3.65 11.21
CA GLN A 155 -24.70 -3.52 11.02
C GLN A 155 -25.22 -2.20 11.60
N LYS A 156 -26.10 -1.55 10.83
CA LYS A 156 -27.29 -0.90 11.37
C LYS A 156 -27.91 -1.87 12.36
N ASP A 157 -27.60 -1.73 13.65
CA ASP A 157 -28.41 -2.17 14.77
C ASP A 157 -27.96 -1.40 16.03
N GLU A 158 -28.86 -0.51 16.43
CA GLU A 158 -29.15 -0.06 17.79
C GLU A 158 -28.01 0.47 18.69
N ASP A 159 -27.95 1.80 18.68
CA ASP A 159 -27.81 2.75 19.80
C ASP A 159 -28.01 2.22 21.25
N VAL A 160 -27.14 1.35 21.76
CA VAL A 160 -27.02 1.07 23.21
C VAL A 160 -25.55 0.79 23.56
N SER A 161 -25.05 1.40 24.65
CA SER A 161 -23.78 1.11 25.37
C SER A 161 -22.58 2.06 25.24
N LYS A 162 -22.77 3.35 24.90
CA LYS A 162 -21.74 4.39 25.15
C LYS A 162 -21.69 4.94 26.59
N LYS A 163 -22.37 4.32 27.56
CA LYS A 163 -22.35 4.77 28.97
C LYS A 163 -21.39 4.00 29.89
N THR A 164 -20.82 2.87 29.49
CA THR A 164 -20.15 1.97 30.44
C THR A 164 -18.69 2.28 30.73
N ASN A 165 -17.95 2.94 29.84
CA ASN A 165 -16.50 3.11 30.03
C ASN A 165 -16.12 4.36 30.84
N ALA A 166 -16.90 5.44 30.75
CA ALA A 166 -16.63 6.69 31.48
C ALA A 166 -17.03 6.58 32.96
N GLU A 167 -18.21 6.01 33.23
CA GLU A 167 -18.69 5.77 34.59
C GLU A 167 -17.77 4.80 35.36
N GLY A 168 -17.28 3.74 34.70
CA GLY A 168 -16.33 2.81 35.31
C GLY A 168 -14.97 3.43 35.63
N PHE A 169 -14.53 4.42 34.86
CA PHE A 169 -13.29 5.16 35.14
C PHE A 169 -13.45 6.10 36.33
N GLU A 170 -14.59 6.78 36.43
CA GLU A 170 -14.89 7.64 37.58
C GLU A 170 -15.05 6.84 38.88
N GLU A 171 -15.63 5.65 38.82
CA GLU A 171 -15.77 4.76 39.97
C GLU A 171 -14.41 4.26 40.46
N GLN A 172 -13.51 3.83 39.55
CA GLN A 172 -12.14 3.43 39.91
C GLN A 172 -11.32 4.58 40.50
N VAL A 173 -11.49 5.81 40.00
CA VAL A 173 -10.83 7.00 40.56
C VAL A 173 -11.37 7.30 41.96
N ARG A 174 -12.66 7.11 42.20
CA ARG A 174 -13.28 7.29 43.52
C ARG A 174 -12.75 6.28 44.52
N ASP A 175 -12.72 5.00 44.15
CA ASP A 175 -12.23 3.92 45.01
C ASP A 175 -10.74 4.07 45.34
N ALA A 176 -9.92 4.47 44.36
CA ALA A 176 -8.51 4.76 44.60
C ALA A 176 -8.33 5.94 45.58
N LYS A 177 -9.18 6.96 45.50
CA LYS A 177 -9.16 8.10 46.44
C LYS A 177 -9.53 7.67 47.85
N VAL A 178 -10.57 6.84 47.99
CA VAL A 178 -11.05 6.31 49.28
C VAL A 178 -9.97 5.45 49.94
N LEU A 179 -9.35 4.54 49.19
CA LEU A 179 -8.23 3.72 49.66
C LEU A 179 -7.04 4.58 50.11
N ALA A 180 -6.68 5.61 49.33
CA ALA A 180 -5.59 6.51 49.70
C ALA A 180 -5.90 7.28 50.99
N SER A 181 -7.14 7.75 51.21
CA SER A 181 -7.52 8.41 52.46
C SER A 181 -7.52 7.47 53.67
N LEU A 182 -7.96 6.21 53.51
CA LEU A 182 -7.94 5.21 54.58
C LEU A 182 -6.49 4.84 54.95
N SER A 183 -5.60 4.72 53.96
CA SER A 183 -4.18 4.44 54.22
C SER A 183 -3.46 5.57 54.98
N ARG A 184 -3.92 6.82 54.84
CA ARG A 184 -3.40 7.96 55.62
C ARG A 184 -3.88 7.96 57.06
N ALA A 185 -5.10 7.50 57.33
CA ALA A 185 -5.64 7.41 58.69
C ALA A 185 -4.96 6.32 59.52
N SER A 186 -4.45 5.26 58.89
CA SER A 186 -3.71 4.18 59.56
C SER A 186 -2.21 4.48 59.79
N ALA A 187 -1.73 5.67 59.41
CA ALA A 187 -0.33 6.08 59.57
C ALA A 187 -0.12 7.18 60.64
N GLU A 188 -1.18 7.59 61.34
CA GLU A 188 -1.15 8.58 62.44
C GLU A 188 -1.53 7.99 63.81
N GLU A 189 -1.27 6.70 64.05
CA GLU A 189 -1.14 6.12 65.41
C GLU A 189 0.28 5.68 65.70
#